data_AF-A0A315ZHM9-F1
#
_entry.id   AF-A0A315ZHM9-F1
#
_cell.length_a   1.000
_cell.length_b   1.000
_cell.length_c   1.000
_cell.angle_alpha   90.00
_cell.angle_beta   90.00
_cell.angle_gamma   90.00
#
_symmetry.space_group_name_H-M   'P 1'
#
loop_
_entity.id
_entity.type
_entity.pdbx_description
1 polymer ?
#
loop_
_entity_poly.entity_id
_entity_poly.type
_entity_poly.pdbx_seq_one_letter_code
_entity_poly.pdbx_strand_id
1 'polypeptide(L)'
;MEDKTKRSYLLLEGLKQFFHPIHFAGTVFVFLFMYLLQLVGVQTEIFNVFESVFEEFELTDIYYRDIRNPQEETFEENVILVNIGHLPRRAIAEQINILNKYEPAVIGIDAVFAGPKEDDPMGDFLLAQAVAESNKFVFASTPLEPTRKENIVTADSIGMPYELFLANDSVISTGHVYTGNEYADFTTWREVPVFVDNKGKLEPSLAAEVVRQFDEEKYKNLLKRERIIEPIYFKGNLDKYLKLDPKQVLLEEFDTAAIKGKIVLMGYMGDEYTDYFFAEDKFYTPLNKNLLGRGFPDMYGVVVHANIISMMLNDTYIDAMPQNLSLLIAVLLCFFNVSVFTIIVRFKRMAVWYNAISKTIQLVEAIIVTYLSIMLFAEYHYEVNFSLAFLVILLSGDLTEIFVEIIVRFVRRVLRMAPLLFYDS
;
A
#
# COMPACT_ATOMS: atom_id res chain seq x y z
N MET A 1 35.64 -18.20 -40.05
CA MET A 1 34.26 -18.57 -40.42
C MET A 1 33.79 -19.80 -39.65
N GLU A 2 34.66 -20.79 -39.44
CA GLU A 2 34.40 -22.06 -38.74
C GLU A 2 34.00 -21.93 -37.25
N ASP A 3 34.58 -20.95 -36.54
CA ASP A 3 34.33 -20.74 -35.10
C ASP A 3 32.92 -20.15 -34.80
N LYS A 4 32.38 -19.31 -35.71
CA LYS A 4 31.01 -18.80 -35.58
C LYS A 4 29.97 -19.92 -35.79
N THR A 5 30.20 -20.82 -36.73
CA THR A 5 29.27 -21.91 -37.05
C THR A 5 29.20 -22.95 -35.92
N LYS A 6 30.33 -23.28 -35.30
CA LYS A 6 30.41 -24.20 -34.16
C LYS A 6 29.72 -23.62 -32.92
N ARG A 7 29.91 -22.33 -32.66
CA ARG A 7 29.25 -21.61 -31.56
C ARG A 7 27.74 -21.51 -31.75
N SER A 8 27.27 -21.25 -32.98
CA SER A 8 25.84 -21.26 -33.31
C SER A 8 25.20 -22.65 -33.15
N TYR A 9 25.91 -23.72 -33.52
CA TYR A 9 25.43 -25.09 -33.36
C TYR A 9 25.30 -25.48 -31.87
N LEU A 10 26.31 -25.18 -31.06
CA LEU A 10 26.29 -25.40 -29.61
C LEU A 10 25.15 -24.63 -28.92
N LEU A 11 24.87 -23.40 -29.36
CA LEU A 11 23.74 -22.61 -28.85
C LEU A 11 22.38 -23.24 -29.21
N LEU A 12 22.23 -23.73 -30.44
CA LEU A 12 21.00 -24.40 -30.90
C LEU A 12 20.75 -25.73 -30.17
N GLU A 13 21.81 -26.48 -29.87
CA GLU A 13 21.72 -27.74 -29.13
C GLU A 13 21.38 -27.50 -27.65
N GLY A 14 21.99 -26.49 -27.03
CA GLY A 14 21.64 -26.04 -25.68
C GLY A 14 20.19 -25.56 -25.56
N LEU A 15 19.69 -24.80 -26.55
CA LEU A 15 18.29 -24.37 -26.60
C LEU A 15 17.32 -25.55 -26.72
N LYS A 16 17.63 -26.56 -27.55
CA LYS A 16 16.79 -27.77 -27.66
C LYS A 16 16.75 -28.58 -26.36
N GLN A 17 17.87 -28.60 -25.62
CA GLN A 17 17.92 -29.24 -24.32
C GLN A 17 17.12 -28.46 -23.26
N PHE A 18 17.15 -27.13 -23.32
CA PHE A 18 16.43 -26.25 -22.39
C PHE A 18 14.91 -26.27 -22.60
N PHE A 19 14.41 -26.32 -23.85
CA PHE A 19 12.97 -26.34 -24.16
C PHE A 19 12.40 -27.77 -24.31
N HIS A 20 12.88 -28.72 -23.51
CA HIS A 20 12.41 -30.11 -23.59
C HIS A 20 10.98 -30.27 -23.02
N PRO A 21 10.10 -31.10 -23.61
CA PRO A 21 8.73 -31.34 -23.12
C PRO A 21 8.64 -31.74 -21.65
N ILE A 22 9.66 -32.42 -21.14
CA ILE A 22 9.75 -32.82 -19.72
C ILE A 22 9.82 -31.62 -18.77
N HIS A 23 10.39 -30.49 -19.18
CA HIS A 23 10.48 -29.29 -18.35
C HIS A 23 9.11 -28.60 -18.25
N PHE A 24 8.36 -28.60 -19.34
CA PHE A 24 6.96 -28.15 -19.33
C PHE A 24 6.10 -29.05 -18.44
N ALA A 25 6.22 -30.37 -18.56
CA ALA A 25 5.51 -31.31 -17.70
C ALA A 25 5.88 -31.16 -16.22
N GLY A 26 7.17 -30.93 -15.92
CA GLY A 26 7.63 -30.65 -14.56
C GLY A 26 7.10 -29.33 -14.01
N THR A 27 7.01 -28.30 -14.84
CA THR A 27 6.39 -27.00 -14.47
C THR A 27 4.92 -27.19 -14.13
N VAL A 28 4.17 -27.90 -14.99
CA VAL A 28 2.76 -28.24 -14.71
C VAL A 28 2.64 -29.05 -13.42
N PHE A 29 3.56 -29.98 -13.17
CA PHE A 29 3.58 -30.75 -11.93
C PHE A 29 3.77 -29.88 -10.68
N VAL A 30 4.66 -28.88 -10.72
CA VAL A 30 4.85 -27.93 -9.60
C VAL A 30 3.56 -27.17 -9.29
N PHE A 31 2.92 -26.57 -10.30
CA PHE A 31 1.66 -25.85 -10.12
C PHE A 31 0.50 -26.77 -9.70
N LEU A 32 0.44 -27.99 -10.23
CA LEU A 32 -0.55 -28.98 -9.81
C LEU A 32 -0.35 -29.36 -8.34
N PHE A 33 0.90 -29.53 -7.90
CA PHE A 33 1.22 -29.81 -6.50
C PHE A 33 0.79 -28.65 -5.60
N MET A 34 1.09 -27.41 -5.98
CA MET A 34 0.64 -26.21 -5.25
C MET A 34 -0.89 -26.12 -5.15
N TYR A 35 -1.60 -26.38 -6.25
CA TYR A 35 -3.06 -26.42 -6.26
C TYR A 35 -3.62 -27.54 -5.37
N LEU A 36 -3.02 -28.73 -5.39
CA LEU A 36 -3.41 -29.83 -4.50
C LEU A 36 -3.16 -29.50 -3.03
N LEU A 37 -2.05 -28.83 -2.69
CA LEU A 37 -1.80 -28.36 -1.32
C LEU A 37 -2.90 -27.42 -0.83
N GLN A 38 -3.37 -26.52 -1.68
CA GLN A 38 -4.48 -25.61 -1.36
C GLN A 38 -5.79 -26.38 -1.07
N LEU A 39 -6.09 -27.45 -1.83
CA LEU A 39 -7.30 -28.26 -1.65
C LEU A 39 -7.29 -29.11 -0.37
N VAL A 40 -6.13 -29.55 0.08
CA VAL A 40 -6.01 -30.35 1.32
C VAL A 40 -6.34 -29.51 2.55
N GLY A 41 -6.40 -28.17 2.43
CA GLY A 41 -6.86 -27.29 3.48
C GLY A 41 -6.06 -27.49 4.76
N VAL A 42 -4.72 -27.57 4.63
CA VAL A 42 -3.79 -27.73 5.76
C VAL A 42 -3.83 -26.46 6.61
N GLN A 43 -4.91 -26.28 7.39
CA GLN A 43 -5.07 -25.29 8.44
C GLN A 43 -4.23 -25.72 9.64
N THR A 44 -2.91 -25.87 9.47
CA THR A 44 -2.04 -26.00 10.64
C THR A 44 -1.78 -24.60 11.19
N GLU A 45 -1.88 -24.43 12.50
CA GLU A 45 -1.63 -23.16 13.20
C GLU A 45 -0.30 -22.51 12.78
N ILE A 46 0.67 -23.31 12.33
CA ILE A 46 1.95 -22.84 11.79
C ILE A 46 1.75 -22.00 10.52
N PHE A 47 0.89 -22.40 9.58
CA PHE A 47 0.63 -21.60 8.37
C PHE A 47 -0.09 -20.30 8.70
N ASN A 48 -1.02 -20.30 9.67
CA ASN A 48 -1.70 -19.08 10.12
C ASN A 48 -0.70 -18.07 10.74
N VAL A 49 0.31 -18.54 11.49
CA VAL A 49 1.36 -17.67 12.04
C VAL A 49 2.23 -17.06 10.93
N PHE A 50 2.51 -17.80 9.86
CA PHE A 50 3.21 -17.24 8.70
C PHE A 50 2.33 -16.26 7.94
N GLU A 51 1.05 -16.58 7.72
CA GLU A 51 0.07 -15.73 7.06
C GLU A 51 -0.06 -14.38 7.77
N SER A 52 -0.24 -14.38 9.10
CA SER A 52 -0.28 -13.13 9.88
C SER A 52 1.03 -12.32 9.80
N VAL A 53 2.19 -12.99 9.73
CA VAL A 53 3.48 -12.29 9.57
C VAL A 53 3.62 -11.69 8.16
N PHE A 54 3.15 -12.38 7.13
CA PHE A 54 3.17 -11.88 5.75
C PHE A 54 2.12 -10.79 5.50
N GLU A 55 1.01 -10.76 6.24
CA GLU A 55 0.03 -9.65 6.24
C GLU A 55 0.59 -8.41 6.97
N GLU A 56 1.29 -8.60 8.09
CA GLU A 56 1.86 -7.50 8.87
C GLU A 56 3.10 -6.88 8.19
N PHE A 57 3.85 -7.64 7.40
CA PHE A 57 5.14 -7.24 6.82
C PHE A 57 5.12 -7.16 5.29
N GLU A 58 5.33 -5.95 4.75
CA GLU A 58 5.57 -5.74 3.34
C GLU A 58 7.02 -5.35 3.04
N LEU A 59 7.57 -5.85 1.92
CA LEU A 59 8.93 -5.52 1.49
C LEU A 59 9.11 -4.01 1.20
N THR A 60 8.03 -3.34 0.81
CA THR A 60 7.97 -1.89 0.58
C THR A 60 8.21 -1.09 1.87
N ASP A 61 7.89 -1.63 3.04
CA ASP A 61 8.17 -0.96 4.32
C ASP A 61 9.68 -0.85 4.59
N ILE A 62 10.47 -1.82 4.09
CA ILE A 62 11.94 -1.74 4.17
C ILE A 62 12.44 -0.50 3.43
N TYR A 63 11.82 -0.15 2.30
CA TYR A 63 12.19 1.06 1.58
C TYR A 63 11.99 2.29 2.47
N TYR A 64 10.82 2.45 3.08
CA TYR A 64 10.52 3.60 3.92
C TYR A 64 11.40 3.72 5.15
N ARG A 65 11.77 2.58 5.76
CA ARG A 65 12.57 2.54 6.99
C ARG A 65 14.08 2.65 6.76
N ASP A 66 14.63 1.82 5.89
CA ASP A 66 16.07 1.56 5.84
C ASP A 66 16.78 2.15 4.62
N ILE A 67 16.05 2.37 3.53
CA ILE A 67 16.66 2.68 2.22
C ILE A 67 16.45 4.15 1.87
N ARG A 68 15.22 4.62 2.02
CA ARG A 68 14.89 6.01 1.77
C ARG A 68 15.55 6.89 2.81
N ASN A 69 16.31 7.87 2.36
CA ASN A 69 16.85 8.89 3.24
C ASN A 69 15.77 9.96 3.50
N PRO A 70 15.25 10.10 4.74
CA PRO A 70 14.22 11.09 5.01
C PRO A 70 14.69 12.52 4.74
N GLN A 71 15.99 12.80 4.77
CA GLN A 71 16.52 14.16 4.51
C GLN A 71 16.47 14.55 3.03
N GLU A 72 16.39 13.58 2.13
CA GLU A 72 16.27 13.83 0.69
C GLU A 72 14.82 14.10 0.29
N GLU A 73 13.85 13.70 1.12
CA GLU A 73 12.44 14.02 0.92
C GLU A 73 12.18 15.52 1.10
N THR A 74 11.60 16.12 0.06
CA THR A 74 11.27 17.54 0.02
C THR A 74 10.21 17.89 1.06
N PHE A 75 10.31 19.09 1.62
CA PHE A 75 9.28 19.64 2.49
C PHE A 75 7.98 19.85 1.70
N GLU A 76 6.81 19.63 2.32
CA GLU A 76 5.53 19.97 1.71
C GLU A 76 5.16 21.44 2.00
N GLU A 77 5.10 22.23 0.94
CA GLU A 77 4.86 23.67 1.03
C GLU A 77 3.38 24.04 0.89
N ASN A 78 2.53 23.14 0.40
CA ASN A 78 1.13 23.45 0.13
C ASN A 78 0.17 23.05 1.25
N VAL A 79 0.60 22.19 2.16
CA VAL A 79 -0.23 21.65 3.24
C VAL A 79 0.31 22.10 4.59
N ILE A 80 -0.52 22.85 5.32
CA ILE A 80 -0.23 23.34 6.67
C ILE A 80 -1.10 22.57 7.66
N LEU A 81 -0.47 21.93 8.64
CA LEU A 81 -1.14 21.21 9.70
C LEU A 81 -1.49 22.16 10.85
N VAL A 82 -2.73 22.13 11.31
CA VAL A 82 -3.17 22.90 12.49
C VAL A 82 -3.76 21.95 13.52
N ASN A 83 -3.16 21.92 14.70
CA ASN A 83 -3.62 21.08 15.79
C ASN A 83 -4.87 21.70 16.43
N ILE A 84 -5.87 20.86 16.70
CA ILE A 84 -7.09 21.26 17.42
C ILE A 84 -7.04 20.86 18.89
N GLY A 85 -6.10 19.99 19.29
CA GLY A 85 -6.00 19.45 20.65
C GLY A 85 -7.36 19.00 21.20
N HIS A 86 -7.66 19.36 22.44
CA HIS A 86 -8.97 19.12 23.06
C HIS A 86 -9.85 20.37 23.08
N LEU A 87 -9.70 21.26 22.09
CA LEU A 87 -10.45 22.52 22.09
C LEU A 87 -11.97 22.27 21.97
N PRO A 88 -12.79 23.03 22.72
CA PRO A 88 -14.24 23.04 22.49
C PRO A 88 -14.57 23.70 21.15
N ARG A 89 -15.77 23.42 20.61
CA ARG A 89 -16.25 23.97 19.32
C ARG A 89 -16.09 25.50 19.23
N ARG A 90 -16.33 26.23 20.33
CA ARG A 90 -16.08 27.69 20.41
C ARG A 90 -14.63 28.09 20.10
N ALA A 91 -13.65 27.38 20.65
CA ALA A 91 -12.24 27.72 20.46
C ALA A 91 -11.72 27.24 19.09
N ILE A 92 -12.26 26.14 18.56
CA ILE A 92 -12.03 25.74 17.16
C ILE A 92 -12.56 26.83 16.21
N ALA A 93 -13.74 27.39 16.49
CA ALA A 93 -14.29 28.51 15.71
C ALA A 93 -13.36 29.73 15.72
N GLU A 94 -12.77 30.05 16.87
CA GLU A 94 -11.80 31.14 17.00
C GLU A 94 -10.52 30.88 16.18
N GLN A 95 -9.99 29.65 16.21
CA GLN A 95 -8.88 29.27 15.32
C GLN A 95 -9.23 29.46 13.85
N ILE A 96 -10.40 29.00 13.42
CA ILE A 96 -10.86 29.12 12.03
C ILE A 96 -10.98 30.60 11.64
N ASN A 97 -11.57 31.44 12.50
CA ASN A 97 -11.68 32.88 12.26
C ASN A 97 -10.31 33.55 12.10
N ILE A 98 -9.32 33.17 12.90
CA ILE A 98 -7.94 33.69 12.77
C ILE A 98 -7.33 33.24 11.44
N LEU A 99 -7.44 31.96 11.10
CA LEU A 99 -6.90 31.41 9.86
C LEU A 99 -7.55 32.08 8.63
N ASN A 100 -8.86 32.32 8.66
CA ASN A 100 -9.59 33.00 7.59
C ASN A 100 -9.08 34.42 7.29
N LYS A 101 -8.55 35.15 8.29
CA LYS A 101 -7.92 36.47 8.07
C LYS A 101 -6.77 36.41 7.04
N TYR A 102 -6.16 35.24 6.90
CA TYR A 102 -4.97 35.03 6.08
C TYR A 102 -5.27 34.32 4.75
N GLU A 103 -6.55 34.23 4.37
CA GLU A 103 -7.01 33.79 3.04
C GLU A 103 -6.43 32.42 2.60
N PRO A 104 -6.63 31.33 3.36
CA PRO A 104 -6.29 30.00 2.90
C PRO A 104 -7.10 29.64 1.65
N ALA A 105 -6.53 28.80 0.79
CA ALA A 105 -7.24 28.33 -0.40
C ALA A 105 -8.41 27.41 -0.04
N VAL A 106 -8.18 26.53 0.95
CA VAL A 106 -9.18 25.63 1.52
C VAL A 106 -8.78 25.25 2.95
N ILE A 107 -9.77 25.12 3.83
CA ILE A 107 -9.61 24.52 5.15
C ILE A 107 -10.30 23.16 5.16
N GLY A 108 -9.59 22.10 5.51
CA GLY A 108 -10.16 20.79 5.80
C GLY A 108 -10.05 20.48 7.29
N ILE A 109 -11.03 19.78 7.87
CA ILE A 109 -10.97 19.35 9.27
C ILE A 109 -11.23 17.86 9.43
N ASP A 110 -10.23 17.17 9.98
CA ASP A 110 -10.29 15.77 10.39
C ASP A 110 -10.87 15.67 11.82
N ALA A 111 -12.17 15.99 11.92
CA ALA A 111 -12.96 15.80 13.14
C ALA A 111 -14.45 15.70 12.79
N VAL A 112 -15.13 14.69 13.32
CA VAL A 112 -16.55 14.46 13.05
C VAL A 112 -17.41 15.26 14.02
N PHE A 113 -18.07 16.31 13.52
CA PHE A 113 -18.95 17.16 14.31
C PHE A 113 -20.42 16.71 14.23
N ALA A 114 -20.72 15.53 14.78
CA ALA A 114 -22.07 14.99 14.80
C ALA A 114 -22.96 15.67 15.85
N GLY A 115 -24.20 16.00 15.45
CA GLY A 115 -25.25 16.51 16.33
C GLY A 115 -24.97 17.85 17.05
N PRO A 116 -25.99 18.41 17.72
CA PRO A 116 -25.83 19.58 18.57
C PRO A 116 -25.06 19.24 19.86
N LYS A 117 -24.31 20.20 20.39
CA LYS A 117 -23.75 20.16 21.74
C LYS A 117 -24.72 20.87 22.69
N GLU A 118 -25.54 20.10 23.39
CA GLU A 118 -26.57 20.63 24.30
C GLU A 118 -25.99 21.50 25.43
N ASP A 119 -24.75 21.21 25.84
CA ASP A 119 -24.00 21.93 26.87
C ASP A 119 -23.30 23.19 26.36
N ASP A 120 -23.08 23.31 25.04
CA ASP A 120 -22.52 24.52 24.40
C ASP A 120 -23.18 24.90 23.05
N PRO A 121 -24.48 25.24 23.01
CA PRO A 121 -25.16 25.63 21.76
C PRO A 121 -24.56 26.90 21.12
N MET A 122 -23.96 27.77 21.94
CA MET A 122 -23.26 28.95 21.45
C MET A 122 -21.97 28.57 20.73
N GLY A 123 -21.26 27.53 21.19
CA GLY A 123 -20.11 26.97 20.49
C GLY A 123 -20.48 26.44 19.10
N ASP A 124 -21.64 25.78 18.97
CA ASP A 124 -22.17 25.37 17.67
C ASP A 124 -22.44 26.56 16.77
N PHE A 125 -23.15 27.58 17.27
CA PHE A 125 -23.43 28.77 16.47
C PHE A 125 -22.16 29.47 15.99
N LEU A 126 -21.16 29.64 16.87
CA LEU A 126 -19.89 30.27 16.52
C LEU A 126 -19.09 29.45 15.50
N LEU A 127 -19.06 28.12 15.64
CA LEU A 127 -18.42 27.25 14.66
C LEU A 127 -19.10 27.33 13.29
N ALA A 128 -20.43 27.30 13.26
CA ALA A 128 -21.21 27.44 12.03
C ALA A 128 -20.91 28.77 11.30
N GLN A 129 -20.81 29.86 12.06
CA GLN A 129 -20.44 31.16 11.50
C GLN A 129 -19.02 31.15 10.93
N ALA A 130 -18.05 30.66 11.70
CA ALA A 130 -16.64 30.66 11.30
C ALA A 130 -16.40 29.85 10.00
N VAL A 131 -17.03 28.69 9.87
CA VAL A 131 -16.91 27.89 8.64
C VAL A 131 -17.62 28.52 7.45
N ALA A 132 -18.77 29.17 7.66
CA ALA A 132 -19.52 29.84 6.59
C ALA A 132 -18.81 31.08 6.03
N GLU A 133 -17.91 31.70 6.82
CA GLU A 133 -17.06 32.83 6.43
C GLU A 133 -15.75 32.40 5.75
N SER A 134 -15.47 31.10 5.67
CA SER A 134 -14.28 30.58 5.00
C SER A 134 -14.39 30.73 3.48
N ASN A 135 -13.27 30.76 2.76
CA ASN A 135 -13.30 30.74 1.29
C ASN A 135 -13.84 29.40 0.77
N LYS A 136 -13.27 28.30 1.28
CA LYS A 136 -13.72 26.92 1.06
C LYS A 136 -13.45 26.12 2.32
N PHE A 137 -14.41 25.29 2.71
CA PHE A 137 -14.31 24.48 3.92
C PHE A 137 -14.76 23.05 3.67
N VAL A 138 -13.99 22.06 4.12
CA VAL A 138 -14.30 20.64 3.98
C VAL A 138 -14.43 19.99 5.36
N PHE A 139 -15.62 19.52 5.69
CA PHE A 139 -15.86 18.73 6.90
C PHE A 139 -15.59 17.25 6.67
N ALA A 140 -15.09 16.58 7.72
CA ALA A 140 -15.11 15.13 7.81
C ALA A 140 -16.56 14.58 7.87
N SER A 141 -16.82 13.55 7.07
CA SER A 141 -18.02 12.71 7.16
C SER A 141 -17.63 11.25 7.42
N THR A 142 -18.60 10.43 7.82
CA THR A 142 -18.34 9.02 8.18
C THR A 142 -19.31 8.11 7.45
N PRO A 143 -18.88 7.20 6.57
CA PRO A 143 -19.74 6.16 6.03
C PRO A 143 -20.27 5.29 7.16
N LEU A 144 -21.58 5.05 7.20
CA LEU A 144 -22.22 4.23 8.22
C LEU A 144 -22.28 2.79 7.72
N GLU A 145 -21.78 1.87 8.56
CA GLU A 145 -21.69 0.43 8.26
C GLU A 145 -21.02 0.13 6.89
N PRO A 146 -19.81 0.67 6.63
CA PRO A 146 -19.13 0.43 5.37
C PRO A 146 -18.78 -1.05 5.21
N THR A 147 -19.04 -1.59 4.02
CA THR A 147 -18.63 -2.93 3.62
C THR A 147 -17.48 -2.82 2.63
N ARG A 148 -16.36 -3.46 2.93
CA ARG A 148 -15.21 -3.60 2.03
C ARG A 148 -15.19 -5.00 1.43
N LYS A 149 -15.15 -5.10 0.12
CA LYS A 149 -14.97 -6.35 -0.62
C LYS A 149 -13.98 -6.14 -1.75
N GLU A 150 -12.78 -6.73 -1.61
CA GLU A 150 -11.67 -6.56 -2.55
C GLU A 150 -11.42 -5.05 -2.80
N ASN A 151 -11.64 -4.59 -4.04
CA ASN A 151 -11.40 -3.23 -4.48
C ASN A 151 -12.65 -2.33 -4.43
N ILE A 152 -13.71 -2.74 -3.74
CA ILE A 152 -14.96 -1.99 -3.63
C ILE A 152 -15.24 -1.70 -2.15
N VAL A 153 -15.59 -0.44 -1.87
CA VAL A 153 -16.07 0.00 -0.57
C VAL A 153 -17.44 0.61 -0.77
N THR A 154 -18.46 0.05 -0.11
CA THR A 154 -19.85 0.52 -0.21
C THR A 154 -20.39 0.90 1.17
N ALA A 155 -21.26 1.90 1.24
CA ALA A 155 -22.01 2.23 2.45
C ALA A 155 -23.47 2.53 2.12
N ASP A 156 -24.38 2.26 3.06
CA ASP A 156 -25.81 2.52 2.86
C ASP A 156 -26.21 3.97 3.16
N SER A 157 -25.38 4.67 3.93
CA SER A 157 -25.57 6.06 4.29
C SER A 157 -24.27 6.71 4.76
N ILE A 158 -24.24 8.03 4.75
CA ILE A 158 -23.13 8.84 5.26
C ILE A 158 -23.61 9.61 6.49
N GLY A 159 -22.91 9.45 7.60
CA GLY A 159 -22.99 10.29 8.77
C GLY A 159 -22.42 11.67 8.45
N MET A 160 -23.33 12.64 8.36
CA MET A 160 -23.00 14.02 8.02
C MET A 160 -22.68 14.83 9.28
N PRO A 161 -21.90 15.92 9.16
CA PRO A 161 -21.81 16.94 10.20
C PRO A 161 -23.18 17.47 10.59
N TYR A 162 -23.28 18.05 11.78
CA TYR A 162 -24.50 18.70 12.25
C TYR A 162 -25.00 19.71 11.20
N GLU A 163 -26.29 19.63 10.85
CA GLU A 163 -26.91 20.37 9.73
C GLU A 163 -26.65 21.89 9.78
N LEU A 164 -26.57 22.46 10.99
CA LEU A 164 -26.26 23.87 11.19
C LEU A 164 -24.93 24.29 10.54
N PHE A 165 -23.94 23.39 10.51
CA PHE A 165 -22.63 23.64 9.91
C PHE A 165 -22.63 23.55 8.38
N LEU A 166 -23.70 23.06 7.76
CA LEU A 166 -23.80 22.83 6.31
C LEU A 166 -24.67 23.90 5.62
N ALA A 167 -24.97 25.00 6.30
CA ALA A 167 -25.91 26.01 5.82
C ALA A 167 -25.43 26.79 4.57
N ASN A 168 -24.12 26.82 4.28
CA ASN A 168 -23.54 27.50 3.12
C ASN A 168 -22.90 26.50 2.15
N ASP A 169 -23.72 25.86 1.31
CA ASP A 169 -23.30 24.84 0.33
C ASP A 169 -22.35 25.35 -0.76
N SER A 170 -22.26 26.67 -0.97
CA SER A 170 -21.33 27.28 -1.92
C SER A 170 -19.88 27.30 -1.45
N VAL A 171 -19.68 27.24 -0.12
CA VAL A 171 -18.37 27.26 0.55
C VAL A 171 -18.03 25.88 1.13
N ILE A 172 -19.05 25.16 1.60
CA ILE A 172 -18.90 24.00 2.48
C ILE A 172 -19.15 22.73 1.69
N SER A 173 -18.22 21.79 1.80
CA SER A 173 -18.37 20.42 1.31
C SER A 173 -17.96 19.41 2.39
N THR A 174 -18.14 18.13 2.08
CA THR A 174 -17.82 17.03 2.99
C THR A 174 -17.01 15.96 2.28
N GLY A 175 -16.04 15.36 2.97
CA GLY A 175 -15.32 14.20 2.50
C GLY A 175 -15.15 13.17 3.61
N HIS A 176 -15.18 11.89 3.27
CA HIS A 176 -15.18 10.84 4.27
C HIS A 176 -13.80 10.60 4.90
N VAL A 177 -13.76 10.28 6.19
CA VAL A 177 -12.52 9.91 6.91
C VAL A 177 -12.35 8.40 7.08
N TYR A 178 -13.19 7.60 6.42
CA TYR A 178 -13.05 6.14 6.44
C TYR A 178 -11.78 5.68 5.76
N THR A 179 -11.05 4.81 6.44
CA THR A 179 -9.69 4.40 6.06
C THR A 179 -9.58 2.93 5.72
N GLY A 180 -10.69 2.18 5.77
CA GLY A 180 -10.72 0.78 5.37
C GLY A 180 -10.25 -0.23 6.42
N ASN A 181 -9.76 0.23 7.57
CA ASN A 181 -9.25 -0.58 8.68
C ASN A 181 -10.00 -0.23 9.98
N GLU A 182 -10.28 -1.22 10.83
CA GLU A 182 -10.79 -0.93 12.17
C GLU A 182 -9.64 -0.48 13.07
N TYR A 183 -9.88 0.54 13.91
CA TYR A 183 -8.89 1.05 14.87
C TYR A 183 -8.32 -0.05 15.80
N ALA A 184 -9.06 -1.14 15.99
CA ALA A 184 -8.68 -2.26 16.83
C ALA A 184 -7.67 -3.22 16.18
N ASP A 185 -7.43 -3.12 14.87
CA ASP A 185 -6.71 -4.17 14.14
C ASP A 185 -5.18 -4.08 14.26
N PHE A 186 -4.62 -3.04 14.90
CA PHE A 186 -3.17 -2.81 14.99
C PHE A 186 -2.46 -2.91 13.62
N THR A 187 -3.18 -2.65 12.53
CA THR A 187 -2.70 -2.81 11.16
C THR A 187 -1.92 -1.60 10.69
N THR A 188 -0.88 -1.85 9.90
CA THR A 188 -0.15 -0.81 9.19
C THR A 188 -1.01 -0.26 8.05
N TRP A 189 -1.27 1.04 8.08
CA TRP A 189 -2.01 1.72 7.04
C TRP A 189 -1.13 1.97 5.82
N ARG A 190 -1.45 1.26 4.74
CA ARG A 190 -0.75 1.37 3.44
C ARG A 190 -1.65 1.83 2.31
N GLU A 191 -2.96 1.79 2.53
CA GLU A 191 -3.98 2.07 1.53
C GLU A 191 -5.06 2.96 2.12
N VAL A 192 -5.75 3.71 1.25
CA VAL A 192 -6.92 4.49 1.63
C VAL A 192 -8.03 4.32 0.60
N PRO A 193 -9.28 4.10 1.01
CA PRO A 193 -10.43 4.32 0.14
C PRO A 193 -10.47 5.81 -0.23
N VAL A 194 -10.17 6.14 -1.48
CA VAL A 194 -10.31 7.50 -1.98
C VAL A 194 -11.75 7.83 -2.34
N PHE A 195 -12.57 6.79 -2.56
CA PHE A 195 -14.00 6.88 -2.76
C PHE A 195 -14.74 5.81 -1.96
N VAL A 196 -15.99 6.11 -1.58
CA VAL A 196 -16.96 5.14 -1.06
C VAL A 196 -18.21 5.21 -1.92
N ASP A 197 -18.69 4.06 -2.40
CA ASP A 197 -19.96 3.98 -3.13
C ASP A 197 -21.14 4.02 -2.15
N ASN A 198 -21.85 5.14 -2.15
CA ASN A 198 -23.09 5.36 -1.42
C ASN A 198 -24.27 5.24 -2.40
N LYS A 199 -24.78 4.03 -2.59
CA LYS A 199 -25.95 3.73 -3.45
C LYS A 199 -25.84 4.29 -4.88
N GLY A 200 -24.67 4.15 -5.49
CA GLY A 200 -24.34 4.61 -6.83
C GLY A 200 -23.72 6.01 -6.89
N LYS A 201 -23.58 6.70 -5.76
CA LYS A 201 -22.87 7.98 -5.66
C LYS A 201 -21.50 7.73 -5.03
N LEU A 202 -20.43 8.03 -5.77
CA LEU A 202 -19.08 8.02 -5.23
C LEU A 202 -18.87 9.23 -4.33
N GLU A 203 -18.74 8.97 -3.03
CA GLU A 203 -18.39 9.97 -2.03
C GLU A 203 -16.86 10.02 -1.91
N PRO A 204 -16.21 11.18 -2.11
CA PRO A 204 -14.76 11.31 -1.99
C PRO A 204 -14.30 11.29 -0.53
N SER A 205 -13.05 10.87 -0.31
CA SER A 205 -12.40 11.00 1.00
C SER A 205 -12.15 12.48 1.35
N LEU A 206 -11.93 12.77 2.63
CA LEU A 206 -11.58 14.12 3.12
C LEU A 206 -10.41 14.70 2.31
N ALA A 207 -9.36 13.90 2.13
CA ALA A 207 -8.19 14.30 1.36
C ALA A 207 -8.52 14.59 -0.11
N ALA A 208 -9.31 13.71 -0.75
CA ALA A 208 -9.68 13.87 -2.16
C ALA A 208 -10.56 15.12 -2.38
N GLU A 209 -11.50 15.38 -1.47
CA GLU A 209 -12.36 16.56 -1.52
C GLU A 209 -11.57 17.86 -1.27
N VAL A 210 -10.62 17.86 -0.33
CA VAL A 210 -9.70 18.99 -0.13
C VAL A 210 -8.90 19.28 -1.41
N VAL A 211 -8.35 18.25 -2.06
CA VAL A 211 -7.63 18.41 -3.34
C VAL A 211 -8.56 18.93 -4.43
N ARG A 212 -9.80 18.43 -4.54
CA ARG A 212 -10.78 18.94 -5.50
C ARG A 212 -11.03 20.45 -5.34
N GLN A 213 -11.08 20.92 -4.10
CA GLN A 213 -11.30 22.33 -3.79
C GLN A 213 -10.04 23.19 -4.01
N PHE A 214 -8.86 22.62 -3.88
CA PHE A 214 -7.58 23.30 -4.07
C PHE A 214 -7.10 23.33 -5.53
N ASP A 215 -7.06 22.16 -6.19
CA ASP A 215 -6.57 21.96 -7.54
C ASP A 215 -7.43 20.91 -8.27
N GLU A 216 -8.34 21.39 -9.12
CA GLU A 216 -9.27 20.54 -9.87
C GLU A 216 -8.56 19.62 -10.88
N GLU A 217 -7.42 20.03 -11.43
CA GLU A 217 -6.67 19.21 -12.40
C GLU A 217 -6.02 18.00 -11.72
N LYS A 218 -5.47 18.19 -10.51
CA LYS A 218 -4.96 17.08 -9.68
C LYS A 218 -6.06 16.12 -9.27
N TYR A 219 -7.24 16.63 -8.92
CA TYR A 219 -8.40 15.77 -8.65
C TYR A 219 -8.87 15.01 -9.91
N LYS A 220 -8.83 15.61 -11.09
CA LYS A 220 -9.11 14.90 -12.35
C LYS A 220 -8.10 13.79 -12.62
N ASN A 221 -6.84 13.94 -12.24
CA ASN A 221 -5.85 12.88 -12.36
C ASN A 221 -6.20 11.68 -11.47
N LEU A 222 -6.65 11.91 -10.24
CA LEU A 222 -7.18 10.85 -9.38
C LEU A 222 -8.34 10.11 -10.07
N LEU A 223 -9.32 10.84 -10.61
CA LEU A 223 -10.48 10.23 -11.27
C LEU A 223 -10.11 9.37 -12.49
N LYS A 224 -9.10 9.77 -13.27
CA LYS A 224 -8.61 9.01 -14.44
C LYS A 224 -7.99 7.66 -14.06
N ARG A 225 -7.63 7.45 -12.79
CA ARG A 225 -7.05 6.18 -12.33
C ARG A 225 -8.10 5.08 -12.19
N GLU A 226 -9.37 5.43 -12.08
CA GLU A 226 -10.50 4.49 -11.99
C GLU A 226 -10.36 3.48 -10.83
N ARG A 227 -9.74 3.91 -9.72
CA ARG A 227 -9.56 3.12 -8.50
C ARG A 227 -10.37 3.71 -7.34
N ILE A 228 -10.98 2.83 -6.55
CA ILE A 228 -11.71 3.19 -5.33
C ILE A 228 -10.75 3.25 -4.13
N ILE A 229 -9.71 2.42 -4.15
CA ILE A 229 -8.68 2.31 -3.12
C ILE A 229 -7.34 2.62 -3.77
N GLU A 230 -6.54 3.48 -3.14
CA GLU A 230 -5.18 3.81 -3.58
C GLU A 230 -4.17 3.48 -2.48
N PRO A 231 -3.00 2.91 -2.82
CA PRO A 231 -1.89 2.84 -1.89
C PRO A 231 -1.38 4.26 -1.58
N ILE A 232 -0.93 4.46 -0.35
CA ILE A 232 -0.50 5.76 0.16
C ILE A 232 1.01 5.88 -0.02
N TYR A 233 1.44 6.89 -0.78
CA TYR A 233 2.82 7.32 -0.75
C TYR A 233 3.06 8.24 0.45
N PHE A 234 3.83 7.77 1.44
CA PHE A 234 4.13 8.53 2.65
C PHE A 234 5.34 9.44 2.45
N LYS A 235 5.13 10.71 2.13
CA LYS A 235 6.19 11.73 2.07
C LYS A 235 6.96 11.83 3.39
N GLY A 236 6.27 11.75 4.53
CA GLY A 236 6.89 11.73 5.85
C GLY A 236 5.89 11.96 6.99
N ASN A 237 6.41 12.34 8.16
CA ASN A 237 5.60 12.63 9.35
C ASN A 237 5.57 14.15 9.60
N LEU A 238 5.26 14.58 10.82
CA LEU A 238 5.16 15.97 11.26
C LEU A 238 6.37 16.86 10.90
N ASP A 239 7.54 16.29 10.62
CA ASP A 239 8.75 17.01 10.20
C ASP A 239 8.72 17.48 8.73
N LYS A 240 7.80 16.95 7.91
CA LYS A 240 7.66 17.30 6.49
C LYS A 240 6.58 18.33 6.19
N TYR A 241 5.89 18.80 7.21
CA TYR A 241 4.81 19.77 7.10
C TYR A 241 5.03 20.92 8.05
N LEU A 242 4.60 22.13 7.66
CA LEU A 242 4.47 23.21 8.63
C LEU A 242 3.33 22.83 9.57
N LYS A 243 3.57 22.89 10.87
CA LYS A 243 2.59 22.55 11.90
C LYS A 243 2.44 23.68 12.91
N LEU A 244 1.20 23.98 13.27
CA LEU A 244 0.84 25.02 14.22
C LEU A 244 -0.02 24.41 15.34
N ASP A 245 0.35 24.69 16.58
CA ASP A 245 -0.38 24.25 17.77
C ASP A 245 -1.49 25.26 18.15
N PRO A 246 -2.57 24.88 18.87
CA PRO A 246 -3.60 25.82 19.27
C PRO A 246 -3.11 27.15 19.80
N LYS A 247 -2.11 27.16 20.69
CA LYS A 247 -1.59 28.41 21.26
C LYS A 247 -0.99 29.31 20.19
N GLN A 248 -0.25 28.74 19.24
CA GLN A 248 0.39 29.49 18.17
C GLN A 248 -0.65 30.13 17.25
N VAL A 249 -1.72 29.41 16.92
CA VAL A 249 -2.81 29.98 16.09
C VAL A 249 -3.55 31.06 16.85
N LEU A 250 -3.99 30.78 18.09
CA LEU A 250 -4.79 31.72 18.89
C LEU A 250 -4.05 33.02 19.24
N LEU A 251 -2.72 32.96 19.37
CA LEU A 251 -1.86 34.12 19.60
C LEU A 251 -1.28 34.73 18.32
N GLU A 252 -1.59 34.17 17.15
CA GLU A 252 -1.06 34.57 15.85
C GLU A 252 0.50 34.51 15.78
N GLU A 253 1.10 33.55 16.48
CA GLU A 253 2.55 33.29 16.56
C GLU A 253 3.04 32.38 15.42
N PHE A 254 2.81 32.79 14.17
CA PHE A 254 3.28 32.08 12.98
C PHE A 254 3.57 33.06 11.83
N ASP A 255 4.31 32.60 10.82
CA ASP A 255 4.47 33.38 9.59
C ASP A 255 3.14 33.41 8.81
N THR A 256 2.49 34.56 8.81
CA THR A 256 1.17 34.75 8.19
C THR A 256 1.20 34.52 6.68
N ALA A 257 2.35 34.71 6.03
CA ALA A 257 2.53 34.40 4.61
C ALA A 257 2.42 32.90 4.32
N ALA A 258 2.63 32.04 5.32
CA ALA A 258 2.55 30.59 5.17
C ALA A 258 1.12 30.05 5.03
N ILE A 259 0.08 30.84 5.36
CA ILE A 259 -1.33 30.41 5.25
C ILE A 259 -1.93 30.79 3.89
N LYS A 260 -1.52 31.93 3.33
CA LYS A 260 -2.18 32.51 2.16
C LYS A 260 -2.15 31.58 0.95
N GLY A 261 -3.34 31.25 0.43
CA GLY A 261 -3.50 30.40 -0.74
C GLY A 261 -3.02 28.96 -0.54
N LYS A 262 -2.85 28.51 0.71
CA LYS A 262 -2.44 27.15 1.06
C LYS A 262 -3.62 26.30 1.54
N ILE A 263 -3.41 24.99 1.60
CA ILE A 263 -4.32 24.06 2.26
C ILE A 263 -4.02 24.13 3.76
N VAL A 264 -5.03 24.43 4.57
CA VAL A 264 -4.96 24.29 6.03
C VAL A 264 -5.72 23.03 6.40
N LEU A 265 -5.03 22.06 6.96
CA LEU A 265 -5.62 20.81 7.41
C LEU A 265 -5.60 20.77 8.94
N MET A 266 -6.80 20.84 9.53
CA MET A 266 -7.02 20.85 10.97
C MET A 266 -7.31 19.43 11.47
N GLY A 267 -6.76 19.05 12.61
CA GLY A 267 -7.03 17.74 13.22
C GLY A 267 -6.28 17.54 14.53
N TYR A 268 -6.57 16.45 15.23
CA TYR A 268 -5.92 16.16 16.50
C TYR A 268 -4.47 15.71 16.26
N MET A 269 -3.52 16.35 16.97
CA MET A 269 -2.10 15.98 16.94
C MET A 269 -1.49 15.91 18.34
N GLY A 270 -2.30 15.59 19.36
CA GLY A 270 -1.87 15.49 20.76
C GLY A 270 -1.76 16.82 21.49
N ASP A 271 -1.37 16.78 22.76
CA ASP A 271 -1.03 17.96 23.55
C ASP A 271 0.39 18.45 23.21
N GLU A 272 0.51 19.56 22.47
CA GLU A 272 1.78 20.13 22.00
C GLU A 272 2.68 19.13 21.23
N TYR A 273 2.07 18.18 20.51
CA TYR A 273 2.77 17.08 19.81
C TYR A 273 3.54 16.11 20.74
N THR A 274 3.33 16.20 22.05
CA THR A 274 4.10 15.45 23.07
C THR A 274 3.46 14.13 23.48
N ASP A 275 2.29 13.78 22.95
CA ASP A 275 1.66 12.49 23.22
C ASP A 275 2.43 11.36 22.53
N TYR A 276 3.54 10.93 23.13
CA TYR A 276 4.39 9.86 22.62
C TYR A 276 3.80 8.45 22.84
N PHE A 277 2.69 8.34 23.56
CA PHE A 277 2.02 7.06 23.88
C PHE A 277 0.82 6.77 22.98
N PHE A 278 0.17 5.62 23.19
CA PHE A 278 -1.08 5.24 22.56
C PHE A 278 -2.12 6.36 22.72
N ALA A 279 -2.32 7.14 21.66
CA ALA A 279 -3.45 8.02 21.49
C ALA A 279 -4.44 7.32 20.55
N GLU A 280 -5.74 7.47 20.80
CA GLU A 280 -6.80 6.81 20.02
C GLU A 280 -6.75 7.17 18.52
N ASP A 281 -6.10 8.29 18.19
CA ASP A 281 -6.01 8.84 16.82
C ASP A 281 -4.62 8.67 16.17
N LYS A 282 -3.85 7.66 16.61
CA LYS A 282 -2.57 7.30 15.98
C LYS A 282 -2.64 5.95 15.28
N PHE A 283 -2.01 5.89 14.11
CA PHE A 283 -1.94 4.71 13.25
C PHE A 283 -0.52 4.23 13.05
N TYR A 284 -0.39 2.93 12.75
CA TYR A 284 0.85 2.35 12.28
C TYR A 284 1.04 2.69 10.81
N THR A 285 2.22 3.17 10.43
CA THR A 285 2.55 3.45 9.03
C THR A 285 3.85 2.74 8.62
N PRO A 286 4.14 2.60 7.31
CA PRO A 286 5.42 2.09 6.84
C PRO A 286 6.66 2.85 7.34
N LEU A 287 6.47 4.08 7.88
CA LEU A 287 7.54 4.88 8.49
C LEU A 287 7.85 4.48 9.93
N ASN A 288 7.07 3.56 10.51
CA ASN A 288 7.31 3.11 11.87
C ASN A 288 8.67 2.41 11.97
N LYS A 289 9.46 2.77 12.98
CA LYS A 289 10.78 2.16 13.22
C LYS A 289 10.66 0.66 13.52
N ASN A 290 9.55 0.23 14.10
CA ASN A 290 9.30 -1.15 14.48
C ASN A 290 8.34 -1.82 13.49
N LEU A 291 8.87 -2.43 12.43
CA LEU A 291 8.08 -3.13 11.40
C LEU A 291 7.39 -4.40 11.91
N LEU A 292 7.91 -4.99 12.99
CA LEU A 292 7.42 -6.25 13.55
C LEU A 292 7.28 -6.11 15.06
N GLY A 293 6.16 -6.58 15.60
CA GLY A 293 6.03 -6.80 17.06
C GLY A 293 5.38 -5.69 17.88
N ARG A 294 4.30 -5.06 17.38
CA ARG A 294 3.37 -4.24 18.20
C ARG A 294 4.06 -3.11 18.99
N GLY A 295 4.83 -2.27 18.29
CA GLY A 295 5.33 -1.00 18.82
C GLY A 295 4.20 0.00 19.13
N PHE A 296 4.52 1.25 19.42
CA PHE A 296 3.50 2.31 19.47
C PHE A 296 3.17 2.79 18.06
N PRO A 297 1.91 3.17 17.77
CA PRO A 297 1.56 3.79 16.50
C PRO A 297 2.29 5.14 16.35
N ASP A 298 2.64 5.51 15.12
CA ASP A 298 3.65 6.54 14.83
C ASP A 298 3.11 7.80 14.15
N MET A 299 1.88 7.80 13.61
CA MET A 299 1.35 8.94 12.86
C MET A 299 -0.10 9.26 13.24
N TYR A 300 -0.41 10.55 13.42
CA TYR A 300 -1.79 11.00 13.65
C TYR A 300 -2.63 10.91 12.36
N GLY A 301 -3.94 10.67 12.48
CA GLY A 301 -4.86 10.56 11.33
C GLY A 301 -4.78 11.74 10.36
N VAL A 302 -4.78 12.96 10.90
CA VAL A 302 -4.65 14.18 10.10
C VAL A 302 -3.33 14.25 9.31
N VAL A 303 -2.25 13.68 9.84
CA VAL A 303 -0.94 13.64 9.15
C VAL A 303 -0.97 12.58 8.04
N VAL A 304 -1.71 11.49 8.21
CA VAL A 304 -1.98 10.55 7.10
C VAL A 304 -2.75 11.26 5.99
N HIS A 305 -3.81 12.00 6.31
CA HIS A 305 -4.54 12.80 5.33
C HIS A 305 -3.65 13.82 4.60
N ALA A 306 -2.69 14.45 5.30
CA ALA A 306 -1.71 15.33 4.66
C ALA A 306 -0.79 14.59 3.67
N ASN A 307 -0.37 13.36 3.97
CA ASN A 307 0.38 12.53 3.02
C ASN A 307 -0.46 12.16 1.80
N ILE A 308 -1.73 11.81 1.99
CA ILE A 308 -2.64 11.49 0.87
C ILE A 308 -2.85 12.73 -0.02
N ILE A 309 -3.06 13.91 0.57
CA ILE A 309 -3.16 15.18 -0.17
C ILE A 309 -1.86 15.43 -0.95
N SER A 310 -0.70 15.32 -0.29
CA SER A 310 0.61 15.53 -0.92
C SER A 310 0.87 14.57 -2.07
N MET A 311 0.46 13.31 -1.93
CA MET A 311 0.54 12.31 -2.99
C MET A 311 -0.25 12.73 -4.22
N MET A 312 -1.48 13.22 -4.03
CA MET A 312 -2.33 13.69 -5.13
C MET A 312 -1.82 14.98 -5.75
N LEU A 313 -1.33 15.93 -4.96
CA LEU A 313 -0.77 17.19 -5.47
C LEU A 313 0.51 16.97 -6.29
N ASN A 314 1.33 16.00 -5.90
CA ASN A 314 2.61 15.72 -6.55
C ASN A 314 2.53 14.64 -7.65
N ASP A 315 1.34 14.05 -7.89
CA ASP A 315 1.14 12.88 -8.76
C ASP A 315 2.08 11.70 -8.42
N THR A 316 2.49 11.55 -7.15
CA THR A 316 3.39 10.49 -6.68
C THR A 316 2.61 9.23 -6.29
N TYR A 317 1.68 8.83 -7.15
CA TYR A 317 0.87 7.63 -6.92
C TYR A 317 1.72 6.36 -7.02
N ILE A 318 1.31 5.33 -6.28
CA ILE A 318 1.90 3.99 -6.35
C ILE A 318 1.08 3.15 -7.33
N ASP A 319 1.76 2.54 -8.30
CA ASP A 319 1.15 1.59 -9.21
C ASP A 319 1.49 0.17 -8.82
N ALA A 320 0.50 -0.72 -8.89
CA ALA A 320 0.65 -2.10 -8.49
C ALA A 320 0.75 -3.03 -9.70
N MET A 321 1.52 -4.11 -9.52
CA MET A 321 1.67 -5.16 -10.51
C MET A 321 0.35 -5.91 -10.75
N PRO A 322 -0.15 -5.99 -12.00
CA PRO A 322 -1.36 -6.74 -12.28
C PRO A 322 -1.12 -8.24 -12.03
N GLN A 323 -2.12 -8.91 -11.44
CA GLN A 323 -2.03 -10.33 -11.05
C GLN A 323 -1.61 -11.25 -12.22
N ASN A 324 -2.08 -10.96 -13.44
CA ASN A 324 -1.71 -11.71 -14.64
C ASN A 324 -0.21 -11.65 -14.94
N LEU A 325 0.42 -10.50 -14.72
CA LEU A 325 1.86 -10.35 -14.91
C LEU A 325 2.62 -11.08 -13.81
N SER A 326 2.13 -11.03 -12.56
CA SER A 326 2.72 -11.78 -11.43
C SER A 326 2.71 -13.29 -11.71
N LEU A 327 1.56 -13.81 -12.16
CA LEU A 327 1.41 -15.20 -12.57
C LEU A 327 2.34 -15.56 -13.75
N LEU A 328 2.42 -14.71 -14.77
CA LEU A 328 3.30 -14.94 -15.92
C LEU A 328 4.77 -15.04 -15.48
N ILE A 329 5.24 -14.10 -14.66
CA ILE A 329 6.62 -14.12 -14.14
C ILE A 329 6.86 -15.38 -13.30
N ALA A 330 5.94 -15.75 -12.42
CA ALA A 330 6.06 -16.97 -11.62
C ALA A 330 6.13 -18.23 -12.49
N VAL A 331 5.31 -18.33 -13.55
CA VAL A 331 5.36 -19.47 -14.50
C VAL A 331 6.69 -19.52 -15.25
N LEU A 332 7.19 -18.37 -15.72
CA LEU A 332 8.48 -18.30 -16.43
C LEU A 332 9.65 -18.66 -15.51
N LEU A 333 9.66 -18.16 -14.28
CA LEU A 333 10.65 -18.51 -13.26
C LEU A 333 10.56 -20.00 -12.89
N CYS A 334 9.35 -20.55 -12.74
CA CYS A 334 9.16 -21.98 -12.49
C CYS A 334 9.77 -22.81 -13.62
N PHE A 335 9.45 -22.45 -14.87
CA PHE A 335 9.94 -23.16 -16.03
C PHE A 335 11.47 -23.08 -16.13
N PHE A 336 12.05 -21.90 -15.86
CA PHE A 336 13.48 -21.72 -15.80
C PHE A 336 14.12 -22.63 -14.76
N ASN A 337 13.60 -22.62 -13.52
CA ASN A 337 14.10 -23.45 -12.43
C ASN A 337 13.99 -24.95 -12.72
N VAL A 338 12.81 -25.42 -13.15
CA VAL A 338 12.60 -26.83 -13.52
C VAL A 338 13.58 -27.25 -14.62
N SER A 339 13.81 -26.39 -15.61
CA SER A 339 14.75 -26.67 -16.70
C SER A 339 16.19 -26.79 -16.18
N VAL A 340 16.66 -25.82 -15.40
CA VAL A 340 18.01 -25.82 -14.81
C VAL A 340 18.21 -27.02 -13.89
N PHE A 341 17.29 -27.28 -12.98
CA PHE A 341 17.36 -28.39 -12.03
C PHE A 341 17.29 -29.75 -12.71
N THR A 342 16.42 -29.92 -13.72
CA THR A 342 16.39 -31.16 -14.52
C THR A 342 17.73 -31.41 -15.22
N ILE A 343 18.36 -30.35 -15.75
CA ILE A 343 19.69 -30.44 -16.37
C ILE A 343 20.74 -30.85 -15.32
N ILE A 344 20.73 -30.27 -14.12
CA ILE A 344 21.67 -30.61 -13.04
C ILE A 344 21.54 -32.07 -12.62
N VAL A 345 20.31 -32.58 -12.42
CA VAL A 345 20.04 -33.98 -12.05
C VAL A 345 20.59 -34.95 -13.10
N ARG A 346 20.55 -34.57 -14.39
CA ARG A 346 21.06 -35.43 -15.49
C ARG A 346 22.58 -35.54 -15.50
N PHE A 347 23.30 -34.49 -15.14
CA PHE A 347 24.76 -34.52 -15.10
C PHE A 347 25.26 -35.24 -13.85
N LYS A 348 25.62 -36.52 -13.98
CA LYS A 348 26.03 -37.42 -12.86
C LYS A 348 27.00 -36.80 -11.86
N ARG A 349 27.95 -35.97 -12.32
CA ARG A 349 28.93 -35.30 -11.43
C ARG A 349 28.28 -34.22 -10.56
N MET A 350 27.27 -33.51 -11.08
CA MET A 350 26.55 -32.45 -10.37
C MET A 350 25.36 -33.01 -9.57
N ALA A 351 24.78 -34.13 -9.98
CA ALA A 351 23.67 -34.78 -9.28
C ALA A 351 24.00 -35.09 -7.81
N VAL A 352 25.24 -35.45 -7.48
CA VAL A 352 25.69 -35.68 -6.08
C VAL A 352 25.56 -34.41 -5.22
N TRP A 353 25.69 -33.24 -5.85
CA TRP A 353 25.60 -31.94 -5.20
C TRP A 353 24.25 -31.25 -5.45
N TYR A 354 23.27 -31.98 -5.99
CA TYR A 354 21.99 -31.40 -6.43
C TYR A 354 21.36 -30.53 -5.34
N ASN A 355 21.19 -31.07 -4.13
CA ASN A 355 20.59 -30.35 -3.01
C ASN A 355 21.35 -29.08 -2.64
N ALA A 356 22.69 -29.12 -2.63
CA ALA A 356 23.48 -27.93 -2.31
C ALA A 356 23.36 -26.87 -3.41
N ILE A 357 23.41 -27.28 -4.68
CA ILE A 357 23.34 -26.37 -5.83
C ILE A 357 21.94 -25.77 -5.95
N SER A 358 20.88 -26.58 -5.86
CA SER A 358 19.50 -26.10 -5.98
C SER A 358 19.16 -25.11 -4.87
N LYS A 359 19.48 -25.42 -3.60
CA LYS A 359 19.26 -24.49 -2.49
C LYS A 359 20.08 -23.20 -2.62
N THR A 360 21.30 -23.27 -3.16
CA THR A 360 22.11 -22.08 -3.44
C THR A 360 21.48 -21.21 -4.52
N ILE A 361 21.02 -21.81 -5.63
CA ILE A 361 20.33 -21.09 -6.71
C ILE A 361 19.05 -20.44 -6.16
N GLN A 362 18.23 -21.20 -5.43
CA GLN A 362 16.99 -20.69 -4.83
C GLN A 362 17.24 -19.50 -3.89
N LEU A 363 18.28 -19.57 -3.06
CA LEU A 363 18.65 -18.46 -2.16
C LEU A 363 19.07 -17.22 -2.96
N VAL A 364 19.90 -17.38 -3.98
CA VAL A 364 20.36 -16.27 -4.83
C VAL A 364 19.18 -15.65 -5.57
N GLU A 365 18.28 -16.46 -6.13
CA GLU A 365 17.07 -15.98 -6.80
C GLU A 365 16.14 -15.23 -5.83
N ALA A 366 15.93 -15.75 -4.62
CA ALA A 366 15.14 -15.07 -3.60
C ALA A 366 15.73 -13.70 -3.27
N ILE A 367 17.04 -13.60 -3.08
CA ILE A 367 17.72 -12.30 -2.83
C ILE A 367 17.53 -11.35 -4.02
N ILE A 368 17.68 -11.84 -5.26
CA ILE A 368 17.48 -11.04 -6.47
C ILE A 368 16.05 -10.52 -6.56
N VAL A 369 15.05 -11.38 -6.33
CA VAL A 369 13.63 -11.00 -6.39
C VAL A 369 13.28 -9.98 -5.31
N THR A 370 13.79 -10.16 -4.08
CA THR A 370 13.64 -9.16 -3.01
C THR A 370 14.27 -7.82 -3.40
N TYR A 371 15.51 -7.85 -3.89
CA TYR A 371 16.21 -6.64 -4.32
C TYR A 371 15.47 -5.92 -5.46
N LEU A 372 15.00 -6.67 -6.46
CA LEU A 372 14.22 -6.12 -7.57
C LEU A 372 12.91 -5.50 -7.08
N SER A 373 12.21 -6.14 -6.14
CA SER A 373 10.98 -5.60 -5.56
C SER A 373 11.19 -4.25 -4.91
N ILE A 374 12.21 -4.16 -4.06
CA ILE A 374 12.58 -2.93 -3.37
C ILE A 374 13.02 -1.85 -4.36
N MET A 375 13.86 -2.20 -5.35
CA MET A 375 14.39 -1.24 -6.32
C MET A 375 13.30 -0.68 -7.24
N LEU A 376 12.36 -1.52 -7.68
CA LEU A 376 11.21 -1.06 -8.48
C LEU A 376 10.32 -0.11 -7.70
N PHE A 377 10.11 -0.37 -6.41
CA PHE A 377 9.38 0.55 -5.55
C PHE A 377 10.15 1.87 -5.33
N ALA A 378 11.45 1.78 -5.04
CA ALA A 378 12.29 2.93 -4.72
C ALA A 378 12.44 3.95 -5.86
N GLU A 379 12.58 3.46 -7.10
CA GLU A 379 12.85 4.30 -8.27
C GLU A 379 11.59 4.66 -9.06
N TYR A 380 10.56 3.81 -9.04
CA TYR A 380 9.38 3.95 -9.90
C TYR A 380 8.06 4.02 -9.13
N HIS A 381 8.07 3.95 -7.80
CA HIS A 381 6.86 3.81 -6.97
C HIS A 381 5.97 2.65 -7.46
N TYR A 382 6.60 1.58 -7.92
CA TYR A 382 5.92 0.42 -8.50
C TYR A 382 5.96 -0.76 -7.54
N GLU A 383 4.81 -1.10 -6.99
CA GLU A 383 4.65 -2.22 -6.08
C GLU A 383 4.54 -3.53 -6.85
N VAL A 384 5.40 -4.49 -6.53
CA VAL A 384 5.41 -5.81 -7.17
C VAL A 384 5.07 -6.92 -6.19
N ASN A 385 4.01 -7.65 -6.50
CA ASN A 385 3.64 -8.85 -5.77
C ASN A 385 4.39 -10.06 -6.36
N PHE A 386 5.51 -10.42 -5.74
CA PHE A 386 6.29 -11.61 -6.08
C PHE A 386 6.02 -12.82 -5.17
N SER A 387 4.97 -12.80 -4.35
CA SER A 387 4.68 -13.89 -3.40
C SER A 387 4.60 -15.26 -4.08
N LEU A 388 3.92 -15.34 -5.24
CA LEU A 388 3.85 -16.58 -6.02
C LEU A 388 5.21 -16.97 -6.61
N ALA A 389 6.02 -16.00 -7.05
CA ALA A 389 7.36 -16.27 -7.56
C ALA A 389 8.29 -16.80 -6.46
N PHE A 390 8.24 -16.24 -5.25
CA PHE A 390 8.98 -16.77 -4.09
C PHE A 390 8.59 -18.21 -3.76
N LEU A 391 7.29 -18.51 -3.75
CA LEU A 391 6.79 -19.85 -3.47
C LEU A 391 7.26 -20.86 -4.51
N VAL A 392 7.23 -20.49 -5.80
CA VAL A 392 7.76 -21.30 -6.89
C VAL A 392 9.27 -21.50 -6.77
N ILE A 393 10.04 -20.46 -6.47
CA ILE A 393 11.49 -20.56 -6.25
C ILE A 393 11.75 -21.58 -5.15
N LEU A 394 11.09 -21.46 -4.00
CA LEU A 394 11.27 -22.35 -2.85
C LEU A 394 10.96 -23.82 -3.18
N LEU A 395 9.85 -24.09 -3.85
CA LEU A 395 9.35 -25.45 -4.08
C LEU A 395 9.96 -26.14 -5.31
N SER A 396 10.36 -25.38 -6.34
CA SER A 396 10.74 -25.93 -7.64
C SER A 396 11.92 -26.91 -7.58
N GLY A 397 12.89 -26.73 -6.69
CA GLY A 397 14.02 -27.64 -6.51
C GLY A 397 13.58 -29.04 -6.08
N ASP A 398 12.93 -29.15 -4.93
CA ASP A 398 12.58 -30.46 -4.36
C ASP A 398 11.52 -31.16 -5.24
N LEU A 399 10.55 -30.41 -5.77
CA LEU A 399 9.51 -30.96 -6.64
C LEU A 399 10.06 -31.41 -8.01
N THR A 400 11.07 -30.74 -8.55
CA THR A 400 11.71 -31.19 -9.79
C THR A 400 12.44 -32.52 -9.58
N GLU A 401 13.13 -32.69 -8.45
CA GLU A 401 13.79 -33.95 -8.12
C GLU A 401 12.76 -35.09 -8.02
N ILE A 402 11.69 -34.90 -7.25
CA ILE A 402 10.58 -35.87 -7.12
C ILE A 402 10.00 -36.21 -8.50
N PHE A 403 9.73 -35.20 -9.33
CA PHE A 403 9.18 -35.40 -10.66
C PHE A 403 10.10 -36.24 -11.56
N VAL A 404 11.37 -35.87 -11.65
CA VAL A 404 12.34 -36.53 -12.53
C VAL A 404 12.74 -37.91 -12.02
N GLU A 405 12.97 -38.05 -10.72
CA GLU A 405 13.49 -39.29 -10.13
C GLU A 405 12.42 -40.34 -9.88
N ILE A 406 11.22 -39.93 -9.49
CA ILE A 406 10.16 -40.86 -9.11
C ILE A 406 9.17 -41.00 -10.26
N ILE A 407 8.53 -39.90 -10.65
CA ILE A 407 7.40 -39.95 -11.60
C ILE A 407 7.89 -40.37 -12.98
N VAL A 408 8.90 -39.69 -13.53
CA VAL A 408 9.40 -39.99 -14.88
C VAL A 408 10.04 -41.39 -14.94
N ARG A 409 10.84 -41.80 -13.94
CA ARG A 409 11.42 -43.15 -13.90
C ARG A 409 10.34 -44.23 -13.77
N PHE A 410 9.31 -44.00 -12.96
CA PHE A 410 8.19 -44.93 -12.81
C PHE A 410 7.41 -45.10 -14.11
N VAL A 411 7.03 -43.98 -14.75
CA VAL A 411 6.34 -43.99 -16.06
C VAL A 411 7.16 -44.73 -17.11
N ARG A 412 8.48 -44.51 -17.16
CA ARG A 412 9.41 -45.24 -18.04
C ARG A 412 9.36 -46.75 -17.78
N ARG A 413 9.35 -47.16 -16.50
CA ARG A 413 9.35 -48.58 -16.09
C ARG A 413 8.04 -49.29 -16.43
N VAL A 414 6.91 -48.61 -16.26
CA VAL A 414 5.57 -49.19 -16.43
C VAL A 414 5.14 -49.18 -17.90
N LEU A 415 5.32 -48.07 -18.62
CA LEU A 415 4.81 -47.91 -19.99
C LEU A 415 5.75 -48.45 -21.07
N ARG A 416 6.96 -48.93 -20.73
CA ARG A 416 7.99 -49.42 -21.68
C ARG A 416 8.18 -48.47 -22.89
N MET A 417 8.03 -47.17 -22.69
CA MET A 417 8.12 -46.19 -23.79
C MET A 417 9.56 -46.11 -24.31
N ALA A 418 9.69 -46.03 -25.63
CA ALA A 418 10.99 -45.90 -26.32
C ALA A 418 11.75 -44.64 -25.86
N PRO A 419 13.09 -44.66 -25.87
CA PRO A 419 13.93 -43.55 -25.40
C PRO A 419 13.77 -42.24 -26.20
N LEU A 420 13.11 -42.26 -27.36
CA LEU A 420 12.93 -41.10 -28.24
C LEU A 420 12.14 -39.92 -27.64
N LEU A 421 11.33 -40.13 -26.59
CA LEU A 421 10.58 -39.05 -25.92
C LEU A 421 11.37 -38.40 -24.77
N PHE A 422 12.51 -38.97 -24.37
CA PHE A 422 13.29 -38.53 -23.23
C PHE A 422 14.77 -38.71 -23.54
N TYR A 423 15.45 -37.60 -23.87
CA TYR A 423 16.88 -37.53 -24.22
C TYR A 423 17.72 -38.64 -23.56
N ASP A 424 18.08 -39.64 -24.37
CA ASP A 424 19.11 -40.61 -24.05
C ASP A 424 20.44 -40.05 -24.59
N SER A 425 21.34 -39.73 -23.67
CA SER A 425 22.78 -39.65 -23.89
C SER A 425 23.49 -39.89 -22.57
#